data_AF-A0A0L0LGV1-F1
#
_entry.id   AF-A0A0L0LGV1-F1
#
_cell.length_a   1.000
_cell.length_b   1.000
_cell.length_c   1.000
_cell.angle_alpha   90.00
_cell.angle_beta   90.00
_cell.angle_gamma   90.00
#
_symmetry.space_group_name_H-M   'P 1'
#
loop_
_entity.id
_entity.type
_entity.pdbx_description
1 polymer ?
#
loop_
_entity_poly.entity_id
_entity_poly.type
_entity_poly.pdbx_seq_one_letter_code
_entity_poly.pdbx_strand_id
1 'polypeptide(L)' 'MSIKDFLMRKMLASKMKGVPQAEQEKVFGMLEKNPELFQKIGLEVQEEMKKGLDQMTATMNVVKKYESELKKLA' A
#
# COMPACT_ATOMS: atom_id res chain seq x y z
N MET A 1 15.20 -9.06 -8.65
CA MET A 1 14.37 -9.50 -7.50
C MET A 1 15.23 -10.32 -6.57
N SER A 2 15.47 -9.83 -5.36
CA SER A 2 16.22 -10.51 -4.31
C SER A 2 15.32 -11.46 -3.50
N ILE A 3 15.91 -12.36 -2.72
CA ILE A 3 15.18 -13.23 -1.77
C ILE A 3 14.37 -12.41 -0.76
N LYS A 4 14.81 -11.19 -0.41
CA LYS A 4 14.05 -10.28 0.46
C LYS A 4 12.74 -9.84 -0.18
N ASP A 5 12.74 -9.59 -1.49
CA ASP A 5 11.55 -9.14 -2.24
C ASP A 5 10.50 -10.26 -2.24
N PHE A 6 10.93 -11.51 -2.41
CA PHE A 6 10.05 -12.69 -2.36
C PHE A 6 9.44 -12.90 -0.97
N LEU A 7 10.22 -12.76 0.10
CA LEU A 7 9.73 -12.88 1.47
C LEU A 7 8.77 -11.75 1.85
N MET A 8 9.06 -10.52 1.44
CA MET A 8 8.14 -9.39 1.62
C MET A 8 6.83 -9.61 0.86
N ARG A 9 6.90 -10.07 -0.40
CA ARG A 9 5.71 -10.44 -1.19
C ARG A 9 4.86 -11.48 -0.48
N LYS A 10 5.47 -12.56 0.03
CA LYS A 10 4.76 -13.62 0.75
C LYS A 10 4.14 -13.14 2.07
N MET A 11 4.84 -12.27 2.81
CA MET A 11 4.31 -11.67 4.04
C MET A 11 3.10 -10.76 3.76
N LEU A 12 3.21 -9.90 2.77
CA LEU A 12 2.13 -9.01 2.34
C LEU A 12 0.93 -9.80 1.83
N ALA A 13 1.15 -10.84 1.01
CA ALA A 13 0.10 -11.77 0.58
C ALA A 13 -0.61 -12.45 1.76
N SER A 14 0.12 -12.81 2.81
CA SER A 14 -0.45 -13.42 4.02
C SER A 14 -1.28 -12.46 4.87
N LYS A 15 -1.03 -11.14 4.77
CA LYS A 15 -1.82 -10.08 5.41
C LYS A 15 -2.98 -9.61 4.54
N MET A 16 -2.86 -9.76 3.22
CA MET A 16 -3.89 -9.51 2.22
C MET A 16 -4.71 -10.77 1.89
N LYS A 17 -4.98 -11.63 2.89
CA LYS A 17 -5.83 -12.81 2.71
C LYS A 17 -7.21 -12.36 2.20
N GLY A 18 -7.55 -12.75 0.97
CA GLY A 18 -8.79 -12.36 0.29
C GLY A 18 -8.60 -11.41 -0.89
N VAL A 19 -7.41 -10.80 -1.05
CA VAL A 19 -7.07 -9.99 -2.24
C VAL A 19 -6.46 -10.91 -3.31
N PRO A 20 -6.99 -10.95 -4.54
CA PRO A 20 -6.45 -11.76 -5.64
C PRO A 20 -4.97 -11.48 -5.91
N GLN A 21 -4.19 -12.49 -6.29
CA GLN A 21 -2.76 -12.34 -6.59
C GLN A 21 -2.48 -11.26 -7.65
N ALA A 22 -3.35 -11.16 -8.68
CA ALA A 22 -3.24 -10.14 -9.72
C ALA A 22 -3.36 -8.70 -9.16
N GLU A 23 -4.16 -8.49 -8.11
CA GLU A 23 -4.27 -7.19 -7.44
C GLU A 23 -3.06 -6.92 -6.55
N GLN A 24 -2.54 -7.94 -5.88
CA GLN A 24 -1.30 -7.82 -5.11
C GLN A 24 -0.13 -7.42 -6.01
N GLU A 25 0.02 -8.06 -7.18
CA GLU A 25 1.05 -7.72 -8.17
C GLU A 25 0.90 -6.30 -8.71
N LYS A 26 -0.33 -5.82 -8.93
CA LYS A 26 -0.58 -4.43 -9.30
C LYS A 26 -0.09 -3.46 -8.22
N VAL A 27 -0.35 -3.75 -6.95
CA VAL A 27 0.14 -2.93 -5.82
C VAL A 27 1.67 -2.95 -5.77
N PHE A 28 2.29 -4.12 -5.95
CA PHE A 28 3.75 -4.22 -6.03
C PHE A 28 4.35 -3.44 -7.21
N GLY A 29 3.72 -3.52 -8.39
CA GLY A 29 4.17 -2.76 -9.56
C GLY A 29 4.06 -1.26 -9.34
N MET A 30 2.99 -0.79 -8.70
CA MET A 30 2.86 0.64 -8.33
C MET A 30 3.92 1.06 -7.30
N LEU A 31 4.20 0.20 -6.30
CA LEU A 31 5.28 0.40 -5.32
C LEU A 31 6.65 0.53 -5.98
N GLU A 32 6.95 -0.31 -6.96
CA GLU A 32 8.21 -0.27 -7.71
C GLU A 32 8.31 1.00 -8.58
N LYS A 33 7.20 1.47 -9.16
CA LYS A 33 7.17 2.71 -9.97
C LYS A 33 7.37 3.98 -9.14
N ASN A 34 6.83 4.05 -7.92
CA ASN A 34 6.95 5.24 -7.07
C ASN A 34 7.00 4.88 -5.57
N PRO A 35 8.15 4.39 -5.07
CA PRO A 35 8.27 3.98 -3.66
C PRO A 35 8.07 5.14 -2.68
N GLU A 36 8.39 6.37 -3.07
CA GLU A 36 8.23 7.57 -2.23
C GLU A 36 6.76 7.87 -1.94
N LEU A 37 5.87 7.71 -2.94
CA LEU A 37 4.44 7.90 -2.75
C LEU A 37 3.89 6.92 -1.70
N PHE A 38 4.28 5.65 -1.76
CA PHE A 38 3.84 4.66 -0.78
C PHE A 38 4.43 4.88 0.61
N GLN A 39 5.66 5.39 0.70
CA GLN A 39 6.23 5.81 1.97
C GLN A 39 5.43 6.95 2.59
N LYS A 40 5.05 7.97 1.79
CA LYS A 40 4.17 9.07 2.24
C LYS A 40 2.81 8.56 2.69
N ILE A 41 2.17 7.70 1.90
CA ILE A 41 0.89 7.07 2.26
C ILE A 41 1.02 6.35 3.60
N GLY A 42 2.06 5.53 3.79
CA GLY A 42 2.28 4.80 5.03
C GLY A 42 2.46 5.71 6.25
N LEU A 43 3.21 6.80 6.11
CA LEU A 43 3.40 7.79 7.17
C LEU A 43 2.09 8.52 7.51
N GLU A 44 1.34 8.98 6.51
CA GLU A 44 0.06 9.66 6.72
C GLU A 44 -0.99 8.73 7.34
N VAL A 45 -1.02 7.45 6.94
CA VAL A 45 -1.91 6.46 7.58
C VAL A 45 -1.56 6.31 9.06
N GLN A 46 -0.28 6.26 9.41
CA GLN A 46 0.13 6.23 10.81
C GLN A 46 -0.25 7.51 11.56
N GLU A 47 -0.15 8.67 10.94
CA GLU A 47 -0.62 9.93 11.52
C GLU A 47 -2.14 9.95 11.74
N GLU A 48 -2.92 9.46 10.78
CA GLU A 48 -4.37 9.33 10.91
C GLU A 48 -4.77 8.33 12.01
N MET A 49 -4.06 7.22 12.12
CA MET A 49 -4.24 6.27 13.23
C MET A 49 -3.91 6.91 14.58
N LYS A 50 -2.86 7.74 14.67
CA LYS A 50 -2.53 8.51 15.89
C LYS A 50 -3.60 9.53 16.26
N LYS A 51 -4.40 10.01 15.29
CA LYS A 51 -5.57 10.87 15.53
C LYS A 51 -6.79 10.10 16.07
N GLY A 52 -6.67 8.78 16.24
CA GLY A 52 -7.73 7.92 16.78
C GLY A 52 -8.59 7.25 15.70
N LEU A 53 -8.24 7.38 14.42
CA LEU A 53 -8.92 6.66 13.35
C LEU A 53 -8.50 5.18 13.33
N ASP A 54 -9.44 4.30 13.00
CA ASP A 54 -9.10 2.90 12.78
C ASP A 54 -8.24 2.74 11.52
N GLN A 55 -7.44 1.67 11.48
CA GLN A 55 -6.49 1.44 10.39
C GLN A 55 -7.15 1.41 9.01
N MET A 56 -8.39 0.90 8.91
CA MET A 56 -9.08 0.79 7.63
C MET A 56 -9.55 2.15 7.15
N THR A 57 -10.18 2.95 8.03
CA THR A 57 -10.58 4.32 7.74
C THR A 57 -9.39 5.21 7.39
N ALA A 58 -8.32 5.15 8.19
CA ALA A 58 -7.09 5.89 7.96
C ALA A 58 -6.48 5.55 6.58
N THR A 59 -6.40 4.26 6.26
CA THR A 59 -5.90 3.80 4.95
C THR A 59 -6.79 4.31 3.82
N MET A 60 -8.11 4.24 3.96
CA MET A 60 -9.03 4.67 2.92
C MET A 60 -8.97 6.18 2.67
N ASN A 61 -8.86 6.99 3.72
CA ASN A 61 -8.74 8.45 3.62
C ASN A 61 -7.47 8.85 2.88
N VAL A 62 -6.33 8.29 3.27
CA VAL A 62 -5.03 8.61 2.67
C VAL A 62 -4.96 8.09 1.23
N VAL A 63 -5.43 6.86 0.97
CA VAL A 63 -5.48 6.34 -0.42
C VAL A 63 -6.38 7.20 -1.29
N LYS A 64 -7.54 7.66 -0.79
CA LYS A 64 -8.41 8.61 -1.52
C LYS A 64 -7.69 9.93 -1.81
N LYS A 65 -6.95 10.46 -0.83
CA LYS A 65 -6.14 11.68 -1.00
C LYS A 65 -5.11 11.54 -2.12
N TYR A 66 -4.48 10.36 -2.22
CA TYR A 66 -3.48 10.04 -3.25
C TYR A 66 -4.03 9.32 -4.48
N GLU A 67 -5.36 9.18 -4.61
CA GLU A 67 -6.00 8.39 -5.66
C GLU A 67 -5.60 8.87 -7.06
N SER A 68 -5.51 10.19 -7.25
CA SER A 68 -5.08 10.79 -8.51
C SER A 68 -3.64 10.43 -8.87
N GLU A 69 -2.74 10.36 -7.88
CA GLU A 69 -1.35 9.97 -8.10
C GLU A 69 -1.23 8.47 -8.36
N LEU A 70 -1.95 7.65 -7.60
CA LEU A 70 -2.01 6.20 -7.80
C LEU A 70 -2.60 5.85 -9.18
N LYS A 71 -3.64 6.55 -9.63
CA LYS A 71 -4.23 6.38 -10.97
C LYS A 71 -3.28 6.73 -12.11
N LYS A 72 -2.34 7.65 -11.91
CA LYS A 72 -1.28 7.95 -12.90
C LYS A 72 -0.22 6.85 -12.99
N LEU A 73 -0.10 6.03 -11.94
CA LEU A 73 0.86 4.92 -11.85
C LEU A 73 0.26 3.58 -12.29
N ALA A 74 -1.06 3.44 -12.28
CA ALA A 74 -1.81 2.29 -12.79
C ALA A 74 -1.65 2.16 -14.30
#